data_AF-A0A5R9FUR9-F1
#
_entry.id   AF-A0A5R9FUR9-F1
#
_cell.length_a   1.000
_cell.length_b   1.000
_cell.length_c   1.000
_cell.angle_alpha   90.00
_cell.angle_beta   90.00
_cell.angle_gamma   90.00
#
_symmetry.space_group_name_H-M   'P 1'
#
loop_
_entity.id
_entity.type
_entity.pdbx_description
1 polymer ?
#
loop_
_entity_poly.entity_id
_entity_poly.type
_entity_poly.pdbx_seq_one_letter_code
_entity_poly.pdbx_strand_id
1 'polypeptide(L)'
;MARWGCLTVLLLFTAVCCAAPVSNAISAVMAQQSRTSDDGGIAEGGTAADIPPRMLTAYKKAVQKVGKHVPKCRGMRWPILAGIAKVESNHAVGRNIADNGDIRPRIYGVLLNGSGAGGNTTVFPDTDNGRWDGTAHGERAVGPFQFLPSTWEGVGKDAGGDKTADPHNADDAALGAAIYLCGNGRDLAKRAQLKGAILQYNHSSEYVSNVLGWVDQYTAAAKGPSLKDVSAKVRTVLETALSQRGVPYSWGGGNASGKTYGKCCSPRGKSGTNIKGFDCSGLTTYAYAKVGIRLPRLAADQAGVGRRIPASLGTSALKAGDLVFYAYAPGRDSTIYHVGIYVGSGQMINAARPGTVVRLDAVDAMSGYAGGARLI
;
A
#
# COMPACT_ATOMS: atom_id res chain seq x y z
N MET A 1 -10.52 -13.89 80.53
CA MET A 1 -11.07 -15.18 80.98
C MET A 1 -12.35 -15.45 80.19
N ALA A 2 -12.41 -16.63 79.54
CA ALA A 2 -13.58 -17.49 79.20
C ALA A 2 -14.93 -16.85 78.77
N ARG A 3 -15.75 -17.41 77.86
CA ARG A 3 -15.71 -18.45 76.80
C ARG A 3 -17.20 -18.54 76.34
N TRP A 4 -17.43 -18.76 75.03
CA TRP A 4 -18.56 -19.50 74.43
C TRP A 4 -19.97 -18.86 74.51
N GLY A 5 -20.89 -18.99 73.53
CA GLY A 5 -20.89 -19.69 72.26
C GLY A 5 -22.24 -19.51 71.54
N CYS A 6 -22.19 -19.63 70.20
CA CYS A 6 -23.18 -20.13 69.24
C CYS A 6 -24.70 -19.89 69.44
N LEU A 7 -25.33 -19.20 68.49
CA LEU A 7 -26.57 -19.70 67.90
C LEU A 7 -26.63 -19.39 66.39
N THR A 8 -26.72 -20.46 65.62
CA THR A 8 -26.90 -20.54 64.18
C THR A 8 -28.39 -20.35 63.85
N VAL A 9 -28.72 -19.48 62.88
CA VAL A 9 -29.93 -19.62 62.07
C VAL A 9 -29.57 -19.40 60.61
N LEU A 10 -29.87 -20.43 59.83
CA LEU A 10 -29.73 -20.56 58.39
C LEU A 10 -30.96 -19.94 57.68
N LEU A 11 -30.82 -19.70 56.36
CA LEU A 11 -31.83 -19.32 55.35
C LEU A 11 -31.80 -17.81 55.02
N LEU A 12 -31.69 -17.32 53.79
CA LEU A 12 -31.88 -17.89 52.45
C LEU A 12 -31.07 -17.08 51.42
N PHE A 13 -30.73 -17.73 50.32
CA PHE A 13 -30.18 -17.17 49.09
C PHE A 13 -31.03 -16.03 48.52
N THR A 14 -30.38 -14.92 48.15
CA THR A 14 -30.63 -14.24 46.86
C THR A 14 -29.35 -13.59 46.37
N ALA A 15 -28.85 -14.07 45.24
CA ALA A 15 -27.78 -13.46 44.48
C ALA A 15 -28.31 -12.21 43.77
N VAL A 16 -27.63 -11.07 43.95
CA VAL A 16 -27.68 -9.96 42.99
C VAL A 16 -26.26 -9.41 42.86
N CYS A 17 -25.77 -9.52 41.63
CA CYS A 17 -24.49 -9.06 41.13
C CYS A 17 -24.53 -7.54 40.93
N CYS A 18 -23.54 -6.80 41.44
CA CYS A 18 -23.32 -5.40 41.05
C CYS A 18 -21.83 -5.07 41.01
N ALA A 19 -21.38 -4.79 39.77
CA ALA A 19 -20.48 -3.71 39.37
C ALA A 19 -19.10 -3.60 40.05
N ALA A 20 -18.07 -3.97 39.27
CA ALA A 20 -16.79 -3.28 39.30
C ALA A 20 -16.93 -1.89 38.63
N PRO A 21 -16.27 -0.84 39.13
CA PRO A 21 -15.93 0.32 38.32
C PRO A 21 -14.52 0.17 37.74
N VAL A 22 -14.49 0.14 36.41
CA VAL A 22 -13.55 0.74 35.46
C VAL A 22 -12.27 1.37 36.03
N SER A 23 -11.13 0.93 35.48
CA SER A 23 -9.97 1.79 35.23
C SER A 23 -9.30 1.40 33.92
N ASN A 24 -9.02 2.45 33.14
CA ASN A 24 -8.47 2.56 31.79
C ASN A 24 -7.27 1.64 31.49
N ALA A 25 -7.23 1.08 30.27
CA ALA A 25 -6.29 1.47 29.19
C ALA A 25 -6.04 0.34 28.15
N ILE A 26 -6.06 0.75 26.87
CA ILE A 26 -5.34 0.22 25.67
C ILE A 26 -5.99 -0.89 24.80
N SER A 27 -6.22 -0.46 23.55
CA SER A 27 -6.18 -1.07 22.21
C SER A 27 -6.36 -2.58 21.99
N ALA A 28 -7.14 -2.92 20.95
CA ALA A 28 -7.08 -4.22 20.30
C ALA A 28 -7.43 -4.16 18.80
N VAL A 29 -6.45 -4.50 17.96
CA VAL A 29 -6.67 -5.21 16.69
C VAL A 29 -5.85 -6.50 16.73
N MET A 30 -6.57 -7.60 16.54
CA MET A 30 -6.19 -8.95 16.08
C MET A 30 -5.79 -10.07 17.06
N ALA A 31 -6.24 -11.26 16.65
CA ALA A 31 -6.21 -12.55 17.31
C ALA A 31 -4.81 -13.22 17.34
N GLN A 32 -4.60 -14.00 18.41
CA GLN A 32 -3.45 -14.84 18.81
C GLN A 32 -2.93 -15.83 17.73
N GLN A 33 -1.66 -16.30 17.70
CA GLN A 33 -0.62 -16.68 18.71
C GLN A 33 0.78 -16.63 18.00
N SER A 34 1.95 -16.27 18.55
CA SER A 34 2.62 -16.52 19.84
C SER A 34 3.64 -15.42 20.18
N ARG A 35 3.97 -15.31 21.48
CA ARG A 35 4.69 -14.23 22.18
C ARG A 35 6.18 -14.08 21.82
N THR A 36 6.63 -12.83 21.61
CA THR A 36 7.74 -12.16 22.34
C THR A 36 7.60 -10.64 22.19
N SER A 37 8.03 -9.90 23.21
CA SER A 37 7.70 -8.53 23.58
C SER A 37 8.31 -7.39 22.73
N ASP A 38 7.63 -6.23 22.83
CA ASP A 38 8.07 -4.82 22.63
C ASP A 38 7.99 -4.16 21.22
N ASP A 39 7.79 -2.83 21.27
CA ASP A 39 7.74 -1.78 20.23
C ASP A 39 6.39 -1.35 19.61
N GLY A 40 6.10 -0.05 19.79
CA GLY A 40 5.02 0.68 19.14
C GLY A 40 5.04 0.48 17.63
N GLY A 41 3.95 -0.10 17.10
CA GLY A 41 3.83 -0.62 15.74
C GLY A 41 4.35 0.33 14.67
N ILE A 42 5.55 0.02 14.17
CA ILE A 42 6.17 0.64 13.01
C ILE A 42 5.42 0.11 11.78
N ALA A 43 4.88 1.01 10.95
CA ALA A 43 4.16 0.66 9.73
C ALA A 43 5.00 -0.30 8.85
N GLU A 44 4.49 -1.50 8.59
CA GLU A 44 5.07 -2.45 7.62
C GLU A 44 5.31 -1.73 6.28
N GLY A 45 6.52 -1.81 5.71
CA GLY A 45 6.94 -0.92 4.62
C GLY A 45 6.02 -0.90 3.38
N GLY A 46 5.45 0.27 3.06
CA GLY A 46 4.63 0.54 1.86
C GLY A 46 5.47 0.98 0.65
N THR A 47 5.10 0.51 -0.55
CA THR A 47 6.00 0.52 -1.71
C THR A 47 5.44 1.11 -3.01
N ALA A 48 4.28 1.74 -3.16
CA ALA A 48 3.66 2.07 -4.47
C ALA A 48 3.28 0.85 -5.34
N ALA A 49 4.06 -0.23 -5.27
CA ALA A 49 3.79 -1.58 -5.69
C ALA A 49 2.62 -2.25 -4.95
N ASP A 50 2.43 -1.89 -3.69
CA ASP A 50 1.33 -2.32 -2.83
C ASP A 50 0.02 -1.57 -3.14
N ILE A 51 0.06 -0.51 -3.95
CA ILE A 51 -1.11 0.23 -4.38
C ILE A 51 -1.66 -0.40 -5.66
N PRO A 52 -2.96 -0.80 -5.71
CA PRO A 52 -3.57 -1.22 -6.96
C PRO A 52 -3.36 -0.16 -8.06
N PRO A 53 -2.87 -0.53 -9.26
CA PRO A 53 -2.51 0.44 -10.30
C PRO A 53 -3.64 1.43 -10.63
N ARG A 54 -4.89 0.96 -10.57
CA ARG A 54 -6.07 1.79 -10.82
C ARG A 54 -6.30 2.84 -9.72
N MET A 55 -6.06 2.51 -8.45
CA MET A 55 -6.12 3.48 -7.34
C MET A 55 -4.98 4.49 -7.43
N LEU A 56 -3.76 4.06 -7.75
CA LEU A 56 -2.64 4.98 -7.94
C LEU A 56 -2.92 6.00 -9.06
N THR A 57 -3.61 5.56 -10.11
CA THR A 57 -4.08 6.43 -11.20
C THR A 57 -5.07 7.47 -10.68
N ALA A 58 -6.04 7.06 -9.85
CA ALA A 58 -7.01 7.95 -9.22
C ALA A 58 -6.32 9.02 -8.35
N TYR A 59 -5.37 8.62 -7.49
CA TYR A 59 -4.64 9.56 -6.64
C TYR A 59 -3.86 10.62 -7.45
N LYS A 60 -3.19 10.20 -8.53
CA LYS A 60 -2.46 11.13 -9.40
C LYS A 60 -3.39 12.09 -10.14
N LYS A 61 -4.51 11.60 -10.67
CA LYS A 61 -5.54 12.44 -11.32
C LYS A 61 -6.13 13.45 -10.34
N ALA A 62 -6.45 13.03 -9.11
CA ALA A 62 -7.00 13.91 -8.08
C ALA A 62 -6.06 15.09 -7.78
N VAL A 63 -4.76 14.84 -7.63
CA VAL A 63 -3.75 15.90 -7.43
C VAL A 63 -3.71 16.89 -8.59
N GLN A 64 -3.87 16.44 -9.84
CA GLN A 64 -3.92 17.32 -11.00
C GLN A 64 -5.19 18.17 -11.05
N LYS A 65 -6.31 17.66 -10.52
CA LYS A 65 -7.62 18.31 -10.58
C LYS A 65 -7.93 19.20 -9.38
N VAL A 66 -7.40 18.92 -8.20
CA VAL A 66 -7.80 19.59 -6.94
C VAL A 66 -7.64 21.11 -6.99
N GLY A 67 -6.63 21.62 -7.70
CA GLY A 67 -6.42 23.07 -7.85
C GLY A 67 -7.56 23.80 -8.55
N LYS A 68 -8.41 23.11 -9.33
CA LYS A 68 -9.61 23.69 -9.91
C LYS A 68 -10.71 23.94 -8.88
N HIS A 69 -10.72 23.17 -7.80
CA HIS A 69 -11.74 23.23 -6.75
C HIS A 69 -11.24 23.99 -5.52
N VAL A 70 -9.96 23.88 -5.19
CA VAL A 70 -9.31 24.61 -4.11
C VAL A 70 -8.04 25.30 -4.63
N PRO A 71 -8.16 26.46 -5.31
CA PRO A 71 -7.04 27.12 -5.99
C PRO A 71 -5.87 27.51 -5.07
N LYS A 72 -6.16 27.74 -3.79
CA LYS A 72 -5.16 28.08 -2.77
C LYS A 72 -4.42 26.87 -2.21
N CYS A 73 -4.84 25.64 -2.54
CA CYS A 73 -4.19 24.44 -2.02
C CYS A 73 -2.78 24.30 -2.60
N ARG A 74 -1.79 24.08 -1.72
CA ARG A 74 -0.40 23.81 -2.10
C ARG A 74 0.10 22.51 -1.50
N GLY A 75 1.10 21.91 -2.13
CA GLY A 75 1.80 20.74 -1.58
C GLY A 75 1.01 19.43 -1.57
N MET A 76 -0.22 19.42 -2.11
CA MET A 76 -0.97 18.18 -2.34
C MET A 76 -0.18 17.27 -3.28
N ARG A 77 -0.02 16.01 -2.90
CA ARG A 77 0.76 15.00 -3.62
C ARG A 77 0.13 13.63 -3.43
N TRP A 78 0.24 12.76 -4.44
CA TRP A 78 -0.42 11.45 -4.40
C TRP A 78 -0.04 10.60 -3.17
N PRO A 79 1.18 10.69 -2.58
CA PRO A 79 1.49 9.99 -1.34
C PRO A 79 0.59 10.36 -0.16
N ILE A 80 0.06 11.59 -0.12
CA ILE A 80 -0.88 12.01 0.94
C ILE A 80 -2.18 11.21 0.81
N LEU A 81 -2.75 11.14 -0.39
CA LEU A 81 -3.97 10.38 -0.66
C LEU A 81 -3.76 8.88 -0.45
N ALA A 82 -2.60 8.35 -0.86
CA ALA A 82 -2.24 6.98 -0.59
C ALA A 82 -2.16 6.71 0.93
N GLY A 83 -1.52 7.59 1.71
CA GLY A 83 -1.45 7.42 3.17
C GLY A 83 -2.82 7.29 3.84
N ILE A 84 -3.79 8.12 3.46
CA ILE A 84 -5.17 8.01 3.97
C ILE A 84 -5.79 6.69 3.51
N ALA A 85 -5.84 6.42 2.21
CA ALA A 85 -6.50 5.22 1.68
C ALA A 85 -5.87 3.91 2.17
N LYS A 86 -4.58 3.93 2.52
CA LYS A 86 -3.90 2.79 3.13
C LYS A 86 -4.49 2.43 4.48
N VAL A 87 -4.70 3.42 5.34
CA VAL A 87 -5.30 3.23 6.66
C VAL A 87 -6.79 2.92 6.56
N GLU A 88 -7.51 3.59 5.64
CA GLU A 88 -8.97 3.46 5.55
C GLU A 88 -9.46 2.16 4.92
N SER A 89 -8.79 1.68 3.88
CA SER A 89 -9.27 0.52 3.13
C SER A 89 -8.17 -0.38 2.60
N ASN A 90 -6.92 -0.12 2.99
CA ASN A 90 -5.74 -0.69 2.36
C ASN A 90 -5.80 -0.53 0.83
N HIS A 91 -6.13 0.68 0.36
CA HIS A 91 -6.31 1.03 -1.06
C HIS A 91 -7.34 0.17 -1.81
N ALA A 92 -8.42 -0.25 -1.16
CA ALA A 92 -9.41 -1.16 -1.75
C ALA A 92 -8.82 -2.50 -2.25
N VAL A 93 -7.70 -2.95 -1.67
CA VAL A 93 -7.13 -4.26 -1.99
C VAL A 93 -8.17 -5.37 -1.78
N GLY A 94 -8.23 -6.30 -2.73
CA GLY A 94 -9.22 -7.39 -2.74
C GLY A 94 -10.56 -7.02 -3.38
N ARG A 95 -10.73 -5.80 -3.89
CA ARG A 95 -11.89 -5.39 -4.70
C ARG A 95 -11.56 -5.40 -6.20
N ASN A 96 -12.61 -5.56 -7.01
CA ASN A 96 -12.52 -5.26 -8.44
C ASN A 96 -12.66 -3.74 -8.63
N ILE A 97 -11.73 -3.13 -9.36
CA ILE A 97 -11.72 -1.69 -9.63
C ILE A 97 -11.74 -1.55 -11.15
N ALA A 98 -12.90 -1.18 -11.68
CA ALA A 98 -13.10 -1.06 -13.12
C ALA A 98 -12.34 0.14 -13.70
N ASP A 99 -12.19 0.17 -15.02
CA ASP A 99 -11.46 1.25 -15.71
C ASP A 99 -12.10 2.63 -15.46
N ASN A 100 -13.44 2.68 -15.41
CA ASN A 100 -14.20 3.89 -15.05
C ASN A 100 -14.04 4.30 -13.57
N GLY A 101 -13.36 3.49 -12.75
CA GLY A 101 -13.11 3.77 -11.33
C GLY A 101 -14.06 3.06 -10.37
N ASP A 102 -15.11 2.39 -10.85
CA ASP A 102 -16.09 1.77 -9.97
C ASP A 102 -15.48 0.63 -9.15
N ILE A 103 -15.68 0.67 -7.84
CA ILE A 103 -15.19 -0.34 -6.90
C ILE A 103 -16.31 -1.29 -6.54
N ARG A 104 -16.11 -2.59 -6.81
CA ARG A 104 -17.06 -3.65 -6.49
C ARG A 104 -16.40 -4.84 -5.78
N PRO A 105 -17.06 -5.45 -4.78
CA PRO A 105 -18.23 -4.91 -4.08
C PRO A 105 -17.89 -3.58 -3.37
N ARG A 106 -18.94 -2.79 -3.07
CA ARG A 106 -18.81 -1.50 -2.38
C ARG A 106 -18.14 -1.69 -1.01
N ILE A 107 -17.47 -0.64 -0.55
CA ILE A 107 -16.72 -0.66 0.71
C ILE A 107 -17.54 0.09 1.76
N TYR A 108 -17.91 -0.62 2.82
CA TYR A 108 -18.68 -0.09 3.93
C TYR A 108 -17.93 -0.30 5.23
N GLY A 109 -17.90 0.74 6.05
CA GLY A 109 -17.50 0.68 7.44
C GLY A 109 -18.54 -0.02 8.31
N VAL A 110 -18.20 -0.11 9.59
CA VAL A 110 -19.15 -0.56 10.62
C VAL A 110 -20.29 0.43 10.76
N LEU A 111 -21.46 -0.07 11.14
CA LEU A 111 -22.62 0.76 11.42
C LEU A 111 -22.39 1.51 12.73
N LEU A 112 -22.48 2.83 12.68
CA LEU A 112 -22.28 3.73 13.82
C LEU A 112 -23.58 3.90 14.61
N ASN A 113 -24.04 2.82 15.23
CA ASN A 113 -25.27 2.77 16.03
C ASN A 113 -25.02 2.51 17.53
N GLY A 114 -23.77 2.64 18.00
CA GLY A 114 -23.41 2.39 19.40
C GLY A 114 -23.32 0.91 19.80
N SER A 115 -23.47 -0.03 18.87
CA SER A 115 -23.40 -1.47 19.17
C SER A 115 -22.03 -1.98 19.62
N GLY A 116 -20.96 -1.21 19.42
CA GLY A 116 -19.59 -1.67 19.65
C GLY A 116 -19.03 -2.51 18.50
N ALA A 117 -19.75 -2.63 17.37
CA ALA A 117 -19.31 -3.38 16.21
C ALA A 117 -17.94 -2.86 15.71
N GLY A 118 -17.01 -3.79 15.49
CA GLY A 118 -15.62 -3.46 15.12
C GLY A 118 -14.88 -2.62 16.16
N GLY A 119 -15.28 -2.69 17.44
CA GLY A 119 -14.67 -1.91 18.52
C GLY A 119 -15.11 -0.45 18.57
N ASN A 120 -16.14 -0.06 17.81
CA ASN A 120 -16.62 1.31 17.72
C ASN A 120 -17.99 1.46 18.41
N THR A 121 -18.07 2.28 19.46
CA THR A 121 -19.31 2.60 20.19
C THR A 121 -19.89 3.96 19.79
N THR A 122 -19.38 4.59 18.73
CA THR A 122 -19.91 5.86 18.23
C THR A 122 -21.33 5.66 17.73
N VAL A 123 -22.21 6.57 18.10
CA VAL A 123 -23.55 6.70 17.55
C VAL A 123 -23.54 7.90 16.61
N PHE A 124 -23.87 7.69 15.35
CA PHE A 124 -23.99 8.75 14.36
C PHE A 124 -25.31 8.55 13.58
N PRO A 125 -26.24 9.52 13.64
CA PRO A 125 -27.54 9.39 12.97
C PRO A 125 -27.39 9.42 11.46
N ASP A 126 -28.30 8.75 10.75
CA ASP A 126 -28.39 8.80 9.29
C ASP A 126 -28.47 10.25 8.77
N THR A 127 -27.73 10.54 7.70
CA THR A 127 -27.68 11.86 7.07
C THR A 127 -28.08 11.87 5.60
N ASP A 128 -28.20 10.70 4.97
CA ASP A 128 -28.46 10.61 3.53
C ASP A 128 -29.62 9.65 3.16
N ASN A 129 -30.35 9.15 4.16
CA ASN A 129 -31.45 8.19 4.01
C ASN A 129 -31.03 6.92 3.26
N GLY A 130 -29.82 6.44 3.57
CA GLY A 130 -29.22 5.23 3.03
C GLY A 130 -28.74 5.33 1.58
N ARG A 131 -28.60 6.54 1.04
CA ARG A 131 -28.23 6.76 -0.37
C ARG A 131 -26.88 6.14 -0.69
N TRP A 132 -25.87 6.35 0.15
CA TRP A 132 -24.51 5.89 -0.11
C TRP A 132 -24.17 4.60 0.61
N ASP A 133 -24.76 4.35 1.77
CA ASP A 133 -24.39 3.23 2.63
C ASP A 133 -25.46 2.12 2.75
N GLY A 134 -26.66 2.36 2.21
CA GLY A 134 -27.76 1.41 2.16
C GLY A 134 -28.55 1.25 3.45
N THR A 135 -28.46 2.19 4.41
CA THR A 135 -29.24 2.11 5.65
C THR A 135 -29.76 3.47 6.13
N ALA A 136 -30.96 3.48 6.70
CA ALA A 136 -31.55 4.67 7.35
C ALA A 136 -31.52 4.58 8.89
N HIS A 137 -30.68 3.70 9.45
CA HIS A 137 -30.65 3.38 10.89
C HIS A 137 -29.36 3.82 11.59
N GLY A 138 -28.70 4.83 11.04
CA GLY A 138 -27.38 5.31 11.43
C GLY A 138 -26.43 5.26 10.25
N GLU A 139 -25.23 5.79 10.44
CA GLU A 139 -24.27 5.97 9.34
C GLU A 139 -23.20 4.89 9.25
N ARG A 140 -22.69 4.68 8.03
CA ARG A 140 -21.45 3.95 7.78
C ARG A 140 -20.49 4.81 6.96
N ALA A 141 -19.21 4.63 7.24
CA ALA A 141 -18.19 5.14 6.35
C ALA A 141 -18.24 4.44 4.98
N VAL A 142 -18.17 5.20 3.88
CA VAL A 142 -18.32 4.69 2.50
C VAL A 142 -17.06 4.87 1.67
N GLY A 143 -16.82 3.90 0.79
CA GLY A 143 -15.80 3.98 -0.24
C GLY A 143 -14.36 3.73 0.26
N PRO A 144 -13.36 3.87 -0.64
CA PRO A 144 -11.96 3.56 -0.34
C PRO A 144 -11.30 4.54 0.63
N PHE A 145 -11.95 5.69 0.86
CA PHE A 145 -11.53 6.75 1.76
C PHE A 145 -12.42 6.85 3.01
N GLN A 146 -13.38 5.95 3.17
CA GLN A 146 -14.24 5.82 4.36
C GLN A 146 -14.87 7.16 4.79
N PHE A 147 -15.46 7.88 3.83
CA PHE A 147 -16.19 9.12 4.16
C PHE A 147 -17.46 8.81 4.94
N LEU A 148 -17.79 9.64 5.93
CA LEU A 148 -19.19 9.75 6.33
C LEU A 148 -19.99 10.43 5.20
N PRO A 149 -21.20 9.97 4.87
CA PRO A 149 -22.05 10.61 3.86
C PRO A 149 -22.20 12.12 4.01
N SER A 150 -22.44 12.63 5.22
CA SER A 150 -22.43 14.07 5.52
C SER A 150 -21.13 14.80 5.10
N THR A 151 -19.97 14.16 5.27
CA THR A 151 -18.70 14.73 4.78
C THR A 151 -18.63 14.68 3.26
N TRP A 152 -19.06 13.56 2.67
CA TRP A 152 -19.10 13.38 1.22
C TRP A 152 -19.97 14.43 0.51
N GLU A 153 -21.12 14.79 1.08
CA GLU A 153 -21.99 15.83 0.51
C GLU A 153 -21.28 17.18 0.33
N GLY A 154 -20.37 17.53 1.25
CA GLY A 154 -19.61 18.77 1.18
C GLY A 154 -18.46 18.75 0.16
N VAL A 155 -17.87 17.57 -0.10
CA VAL A 155 -16.59 17.47 -0.84
C VAL A 155 -16.67 16.69 -2.15
N GLY A 156 -17.75 15.94 -2.37
CA GLY A 156 -17.96 15.08 -3.53
C GLY A 156 -17.95 15.88 -4.83
N LYS A 157 -17.14 15.41 -5.78
CA LYS A 157 -17.06 15.94 -7.15
C LYS A 157 -16.89 14.79 -8.14
N ASP A 158 -17.59 14.89 -9.24
CA ASP A 158 -17.39 14.02 -10.40
C ASP A 158 -15.98 14.27 -10.98
N ALA A 159 -15.14 13.27 -10.85
CA ALA A 159 -13.81 13.21 -11.43
C ALA A 159 -13.76 12.29 -12.67
N GLY A 160 -14.73 11.40 -12.85
CA GLY A 160 -14.83 10.45 -13.97
C GLY A 160 -15.37 11.07 -15.27
N GLY A 161 -16.16 12.13 -15.17
CA GLY A 161 -16.87 12.78 -16.28
C GLY A 161 -18.18 12.10 -16.65
N ASP A 162 -18.72 11.25 -15.78
CA ASP A 162 -19.98 10.52 -15.98
C ASP A 162 -21.20 11.26 -15.39
N LYS A 163 -20.98 12.48 -14.88
CA LYS A 163 -21.96 13.38 -14.25
C LYS A 163 -22.46 12.90 -12.89
N THR A 164 -21.84 11.89 -12.30
CA THR A 164 -22.16 11.40 -10.96
C THR A 164 -20.97 11.59 -10.04
N ALA A 165 -21.20 12.04 -8.81
CA ALA A 165 -20.17 12.01 -7.76
C ALA A 165 -20.48 10.82 -6.84
N ASP A 166 -19.77 9.70 -7.01
CA ASP A 166 -19.97 8.46 -6.25
C ASP A 166 -18.79 8.20 -5.28
N PRO A 167 -19.02 8.13 -3.95
CA PRO A 167 -17.95 7.85 -2.98
C PRO A 167 -17.37 6.43 -3.14
N HIS A 168 -18.07 5.52 -3.83
CA HIS A 168 -17.57 4.17 -4.17
C HIS A 168 -16.79 4.13 -5.48
N ASN A 169 -16.65 5.25 -6.19
CA ASN A 169 -15.78 5.38 -7.34
C ASN A 169 -14.39 5.88 -6.92
N ALA A 170 -13.34 5.23 -7.41
CA ALA A 170 -11.95 5.52 -7.06
C ALA A 170 -11.52 6.96 -7.41
N ASP A 171 -11.90 7.46 -8.60
CA ASP A 171 -11.47 8.78 -9.09
C ASP A 171 -12.17 9.90 -8.28
N ASP A 172 -13.48 9.76 -8.05
CA ASP A 172 -14.30 10.72 -7.32
C ASP A 172 -13.90 10.77 -5.84
N ALA A 173 -13.79 9.61 -5.19
CA ALA A 173 -13.41 9.52 -3.80
C ALA A 173 -12.01 10.10 -3.55
N ALA A 174 -11.05 9.86 -4.46
CA ALA A 174 -9.72 10.44 -4.38
C ALA A 174 -9.74 11.97 -4.54
N LEU A 175 -10.57 12.51 -5.44
CA LEU A 175 -10.73 13.96 -5.60
C LEU A 175 -11.40 14.59 -4.38
N GLY A 176 -12.46 13.98 -3.85
CA GLY A 176 -13.12 14.41 -2.62
C GLY A 176 -12.16 14.44 -1.43
N ALA A 177 -11.32 13.42 -1.27
CA ALA A 177 -10.30 13.38 -0.22
C ALA A 177 -9.26 14.49 -0.39
N ALA A 178 -8.85 14.77 -1.62
CA ALA A 178 -7.93 15.87 -1.91
C ALA A 178 -8.55 17.22 -1.53
N ILE A 179 -9.81 17.46 -1.90
CA ILE A 179 -10.55 18.68 -1.57
C ILE A 179 -10.66 18.83 -0.05
N TYR A 180 -11.05 17.77 0.65
CA TYR A 180 -11.24 17.80 2.10
C TYR A 180 -9.95 18.12 2.85
N LEU A 181 -8.85 17.45 2.49
CA LEU A 181 -7.52 17.70 3.08
C LEU A 181 -6.97 19.09 2.74
N CYS A 182 -7.26 19.61 1.55
CA CYS A 182 -6.90 20.97 1.17
C CYS A 182 -7.68 22.03 1.96
N GLY A 183 -8.91 21.73 2.39
CA GLY A 183 -9.79 22.65 3.10
C GLY A 183 -9.93 24.00 2.39
N ASN A 184 -9.78 25.10 3.12
CA ASN A 184 -9.86 26.46 2.57
C ASN A 184 -8.56 26.94 1.87
N GLY A 185 -7.58 26.05 1.62
CA GLY A 185 -6.32 26.38 0.97
C GLY A 185 -5.08 26.20 1.84
N ARG A 186 -4.92 25.01 2.43
CA ARG A 186 -3.72 24.64 3.19
C ARG A 186 -2.51 24.45 2.27
N ASP A 187 -1.33 24.64 2.84
CA ASP A 187 -0.05 24.21 2.27
C ASP A 187 0.41 22.90 2.91
N LEU A 188 0.07 21.79 2.25
CA LEU A 188 0.36 20.43 2.70
C LEU A 188 1.82 20.00 2.48
N ALA A 189 2.67 20.90 1.94
CA ALA A 189 4.11 20.72 2.02
C ALA A 189 4.62 20.99 3.45
N LYS A 190 3.92 21.84 4.22
CA LYS A 190 4.26 22.14 5.61
C LYS A 190 3.72 21.03 6.52
N ARG A 191 4.62 20.35 7.23
CA ARG A 191 4.28 19.20 8.09
C ARG A 191 3.21 19.51 9.13
N ALA A 192 3.23 20.69 9.73
CA ALA A 192 2.22 21.12 10.71
C ALA A 192 0.82 21.25 10.09
N GLN A 193 0.71 21.82 8.88
CA GLN A 193 -0.58 21.96 8.21
C GLN A 193 -1.10 20.62 7.70
N LEU A 194 -0.20 19.73 7.24
CA LEU A 194 -0.55 18.35 6.90
C LEU A 194 -1.07 17.58 8.11
N LYS A 195 -0.39 17.66 9.27
CA LYS A 195 -0.88 17.09 10.54
C LYS A 195 -2.28 17.59 10.86
N GLY A 196 -2.50 18.91 10.79
CA GLY A 196 -3.81 19.50 11.05
C GLY A 196 -4.88 19.10 10.03
N ALA A 197 -4.51 18.78 8.79
CA ALA A 197 -5.45 18.30 7.78
C ALA A 197 -5.87 16.85 8.04
N ILE A 198 -4.91 15.98 8.40
CA ILE A 198 -5.19 14.59 8.75
C ILE A 198 -5.97 14.51 10.07
N LEU A 199 -5.69 15.39 11.03
CA LEU A 199 -6.45 15.48 12.28
C LEU A 199 -7.89 15.94 12.04
N GLN A 200 -8.11 16.87 11.09
CA GLN A 200 -9.47 17.24 10.66
C GLN A 200 -10.18 16.04 10.00
N TYR A 201 -9.44 15.21 9.28
CA TYR A 201 -9.98 14.00 8.65
C TYR A 201 -10.45 12.98 9.69
N ASN A 202 -9.64 12.77 10.72
CA ASN A 202 -9.98 11.93 11.87
C ASN A 202 -9.25 12.47 13.11
N HIS A 203 -10.02 12.82 14.15
CA HIS A 203 -9.53 13.46 15.39
C HIS A 203 -8.77 12.50 16.33
N SER A 204 -7.97 11.58 15.79
CA SER A 204 -7.11 10.66 16.53
C SER A 204 -5.64 10.94 16.25
N SER A 205 -4.86 11.15 17.31
CA SER A 205 -3.40 11.34 17.22
C SER A 205 -2.69 10.08 16.70
N GLU A 206 -3.19 8.90 17.06
CA GLU A 206 -2.69 7.61 16.57
C GLU A 206 -2.93 7.48 15.06
N TYR A 207 -4.14 7.81 14.61
CA TYR A 207 -4.48 7.85 13.18
C TYR A 207 -3.56 8.81 12.43
N VAL A 208 -3.35 10.03 12.95
CA VAL A 208 -2.45 11.02 12.35
C VAL A 208 -1.03 10.47 12.22
N SER A 209 -0.51 9.83 13.26
CA SER A 209 0.84 9.23 13.25
C SER A 209 0.94 8.14 12.19
N ASN A 210 -0.04 7.22 12.15
CA ASN A 210 -0.10 6.11 11.20
C ASN A 210 -0.13 6.60 9.75
N VAL A 211 -1.07 7.49 9.42
CA VAL A 211 -1.17 8.08 8.08
C VAL A 211 0.12 8.78 7.70
N LEU A 212 0.69 9.61 8.58
CA LEU A 212 1.94 10.30 8.30
C LEU A 212 3.11 9.35 8.01
N GLY A 213 3.20 8.23 8.72
CA GLY A 213 4.15 7.17 8.45
C GLY A 213 4.03 6.64 7.02
N TRP A 214 2.80 6.30 6.60
CA TRP A 214 2.54 5.88 5.21
C TRP A 214 2.82 6.98 4.19
N VAL A 215 2.47 8.23 4.49
CA VAL A 215 2.78 9.36 3.59
C VAL A 215 4.28 9.48 3.38
N ASP A 216 5.10 9.31 4.42
CA ASP A 216 6.56 9.38 4.30
C ASP A 216 7.12 8.21 3.50
N GLN A 217 6.63 7.00 3.76
CA GLN A 217 7.01 5.79 3.00
C GLN A 217 6.65 5.93 1.52
N TYR A 218 5.41 6.32 1.20
CA TYR A 218 5.00 6.56 -0.19
C TYR A 218 5.73 7.76 -0.81
N THR A 219 6.08 8.79 -0.03
CA THR A 219 6.88 9.91 -0.54
C THR A 219 8.30 9.45 -0.90
N ALA A 220 8.91 8.58 -0.10
CA ALA A 220 10.19 7.97 -0.43
C ALA A 220 10.06 7.13 -1.72
N ALA A 221 9.04 6.28 -1.83
CA ALA A 221 8.76 5.51 -3.04
C ALA A 221 8.44 6.39 -4.28
N ALA A 222 7.80 7.54 -4.08
CA ALA A 222 7.42 8.48 -5.13
C ALA A 222 8.61 9.26 -5.69
N LYS A 223 9.54 9.66 -4.82
CA LYS A 223 10.79 10.33 -5.23
C LYS A 223 11.60 9.43 -6.17
N GLY A 224 11.41 8.12 -6.07
CA GLY A 224 12.20 7.15 -6.81
C GLY A 224 13.68 7.24 -6.42
N PRO A 225 14.54 6.43 -7.03
CA PRO A 225 15.98 6.55 -6.85
C PRO A 225 16.51 7.90 -7.36
N SER A 226 17.46 8.51 -6.64
CA SER A 226 18.21 9.65 -7.20
C SER A 226 19.11 9.15 -8.34
N LEU A 227 18.78 9.51 -9.57
CA LEU A 227 19.58 9.19 -10.77
C LEU A 227 20.58 10.29 -11.13
N LYS A 228 20.74 11.32 -10.29
CA LYS A 228 21.59 12.47 -10.57
C LYS A 228 23.07 12.11 -10.58
N ASP A 229 23.46 11.21 -9.68
CA ASP A 229 24.87 10.87 -9.42
C ASP A 229 25.31 9.53 -10.03
N VAL A 230 24.48 8.92 -10.88
CA VAL A 230 24.82 7.65 -11.56
C VAL A 230 25.38 7.89 -12.96
N SER A 231 26.16 6.93 -13.47
CA SER A 231 26.70 6.99 -14.83
C SER A 231 25.57 7.03 -15.88
N ALA A 232 25.84 7.58 -17.06
CA ALA A 232 24.85 7.68 -18.13
C ALA A 232 24.23 6.31 -18.49
N LYS A 233 25.05 5.25 -18.55
CA LYS A 233 24.57 3.88 -18.80
C LYS A 233 23.64 3.39 -17.68
N VAL A 234 24.03 3.57 -16.42
CA VAL A 234 23.18 3.19 -15.27
C VAL A 234 21.86 3.95 -15.33
N ARG A 235 21.89 5.26 -15.60
CA ARG A 235 20.68 6.08 -15.76
C ARG A 235 19.76 5.50 -16.83
N THR A 236 20.27 5.19 -18.02
CA THR A 236 19.48 4.61 -19.11
C THR A 236 18.85 3.27 -18.72
N VAL A 237 19.58 2.38 -18.04
CA VAL A 237 19.03 1.09 -17.55
C VAL A 237 17.88 1.34 -16.58
N LEU A 238 18.08 2.22 -15.60
CA LEU A 238 17.09 2.49 -14.55
C LEU A 238 15.87 3.21 -15.10
N GLU A 239 16.02 4.24 -15.94
CA GLU A 239 14.92 4.93 -16.62
C GLU A 239 14.12 3.96 -17.50
N THR A 240 14.82 3.09 -18.23
CA THR A 240 14.18 2.06 -19.07
C THR A 240 13.32 1.14 -18.23
N ALA A 241 13.84 0.59 -17.13
CA ALA A 241 13.08 -0.32 -16.27
C ALA A 241 11.93 0.39 -15.52
N LEU A 242 12.19 1.59 -14.96
CA LEU A 242 11.20 2.40 -14.24
C LEU A 242 10.05 2.86 -15.14
N SER A 243 10.31 3.06 -16.44
CA SER A 243 9.27 3.39 -17.44
C SER A 243 8.26 2.26 -17.64
N GLN A 244 8.62 1.02 -17.28
CA GLN A 244 7.74 -0.14 -17.42
C GLN A 244 6.88 -0.39 -16.19
N ARG A 245 6.91 0.47 -15.17
CA ARG A 245 6.03 0.33 -13.99
C ARG A 245 4.55 0.25 -14.40
N GLY A 246 3.83 -0.68 -13.79
CA GLY A 246 2.43 -0.96 -14.12
C GLY A 246 2.24 -1.94 -15.27
N VAL A 247 3.29 -2.31 -16.01
CA VAL A 247 3.20 -3.36 -17.03
C VAL A 247 2.91 -4.70 -16.35
N PRO A 248 1.92 -5.48 -16.83
CA PRO A 248 1.60 -6.79 -16.25
C PRO A 248 2.77 -7.77 -16.24
N TYR A 249 2.82 -8.61 -15.22
CA TYR A 249 3.69 -9.78 -15.22
C TYR A 249 3.22 -10.79 -16.28
N SER A 250 4.14 -11.25 -17.12
CA SER A 250 3.90 -12.30 -18.10
C SER A 250 4.97 -13.38 -18.00
N TRP A 251 4.57 -14.61 -17.63
CA TRP A 251 5.52 -15.72 -17.46
C TRP A 251 6.25 -16.02 -18.77
N GLY A 252 7.58 -15.95 -18.80
CA GLY A 252 8.37 -16.08 -20.03
C GLY A 252 8.34 -14.86 -20.94
N GLY A 253 7.60 -13.80 -20.59
CA GLY A 253 7.46 -12.59 -21.38
C GLY A 253 8.65 -11.63 -21.22
N GLY A 254 8.92 -10.84 -22.25
CA GLY A 254 9.99 -9.85 -22.27
C GLY A 254 11.25 -10.33 -22.99
N ASN A 255 11.83 -9.44 -23.80
CA ASN A 255 13.13 -9.63 -24.46
C ASN A 255 13.84 -8.29 -24.66
N ALA A 256 14.97 -8.29 -25.36
CA ALA A 256 15.77 -7.10 -25.64
C ALA A 256 14.99 -5.96 -26.35
N SER A 257 13.93 -6.28 -27.09
CA SER A 257 13.09 -5.32 -27.81
C SER A 257 11.93 -4.76 -26.97
N GLY A 258 11.51 -5.46 -25.91
CA GLY A 258 10.47 -5.00 -24.99
C GLY A 258 9.52 -6.09 -24.53
N LYS A 259 8.29 -5.69 -24.21
CA LYS A 259 7.20 -6.55 -23.75
C LYS A 259 6.81 -7.57 -24.82
N THR A 260 6.67 -8.83 -24.43
CA THR A 260 6.13 -9.89 -25.31
C THR A 260 4.99 -10.61 -24.62
N TYR A 261 4.23 -11.39 -25.39
CA TYR A 261 3.42 -12.44 -24.79
C TYR A 261 4.33 -13.48 -24.12
N GLY A 262 3.82 -14.09 -23.07
CA GLY A 262 4.51 -15.12 -22.31
C GLY A 262 4.24 -16.51 -22.86
N LYS A 263 4.60 -17.52 -22.06
CA LYS A 263 4.34 -18.94 -22.31
C LYS A 263 3.54 -19.55 -21.17
N CYS A 264 2.97 -20.72 -21.42
CA CYS A 264 2.44 -21.58 -20.36
C CYS A 264 3.55 -22.56 -19.92
N CYS A 265 3.72 -22.87 -18.64
CA CYS A 265 3.11 -22.25 -17.47
C CYS A 265 4.19 -22.01 -16.40
N SER A 266 3.91 -21.09 -15.47
CA SER A 266 4.75 -20.94 -14.27
C SER A 266 4.73 -22.21 -13.42
N PRO A 267 5.69 -22.41 -12.50
CA PRO A 267 5.69 -23.55 -11.58
C PRO A 267 4.40 -23.71 -10.77
N ARG A 268 3.63 -22.62 -10.60
CA ARG A 268 2.32 -22.61 -9.92
C ARG A 268 1.13 -22.62 -10.89
N GLY A 269 1.34 -23.02 -12.15
CA GLY A 269 0.28 -23.22 -13.14
C GLY A 269 -0.34 -21.96 -13.74
N LYS A 270 0.27 -20.77 -13.57
CA LYS A 270 -0.25 -19.53 -14.19
C LYS A 270 0.32 -19.35 -15.59
N SER A 271 -0.55 -19.13 -16.57
CA SER A 271 -0.16 -18.90 -17.97
C SER A 271 0.15 -17.43 -18.25
N GLY A 272 1.21 -17.18 -19.03
CA GLY A 272 1.52 -15.87 -19.61
C GLY A 272 1.11 -15.70 -21.07
N THR A 273 0.52 -16.72 -21.72
CA THR A 273 0.27 -16.74 -23.18
C THR A 273 -0.60 -15.59 -23.66
N ASN A 274 -1.54 -15.11 -22.84
CA ASN A 274 -2.48 -14.05 -23.17
C ASN A 274 -2.13 -12.70 -22.50
N ILE A 275 -0.95 -12.58 -21.90
CA ILE A 275 -0.53 -11.37 -21.19
C ILE A 275 0.71 -10.80 -21.89
N LYS A 276 0.59 -9.59 -22.46
CA LYS A 276 1.74 -8.88 -23.04
C LYS A 276 2.47 -8.09 -21.95
N GLY A 277 3.63 -8.58 -21.54
CA GLY A 277 4.33 -8.05 -20.36
C GLY A 277 5.78 -8.52 -20.21
N PHE A 278 6.26 -8.54 -18.97
CA PHE A 278 7.59 -9.01 -18.59
C PHE A 278 7.50 -10.05 -17.47
N ASP A 279 8.41 -11.00 -17.44
CA ASP A 279 8.84 -11.63 -16.19
C ASP A 279 10.13 -10.99 -15.66
N CYS A 280 10.64 -11.52 -14.53
CA CYS A 280 11.76 -10.94 -13.80
C CYS A 280 13.01 -10.74 -14.68
N SER A 281 13.45 -11.80 -15.36
CA SER A 281 14.65 -11.79 -16.20
C SER A 281 14.39 -11.18 -17.58
N GLY A 282 13.14 -11.19 -18.07
CA GLY A 282 12.75 -10.47 -19.28
C GLY A 282 12.85 -8.95 -19.11
N LEU A 283 12.46 -8.41 -17.95
CA LEU A 283 12.59 -6.99 -17.63
C LEU A 283 14.06 -6.54 -17.58
N THR A 284 14.92 -7.31 -16.92
CA THR A 284 16.36 -7.01 -16.87
C THR A 284 16.98 -7.08 -18.26
N THR A 285 16.64 -8.09 -19.05
CA THR A 285 17.11 -8.25 -20.44
C THR A 285 16.77 -7.02 -21.28
N TYR A 286 15.53 -6.54 -21.19
CA TYR A 286 15.09 -5.33 -21.89
C TYR A 286 15.88 -4.08 -21.46
N ALA A 287 16.04 -3.89 -20.15
CA ALA A 287 16.69 -2.69 -19.60
C ALA A 287 18.17 -2.60 -20.00
N TYR A 288 18.92 -3.70 -19.85
CA TYR A 288 20.35 -3.72 -20.18
C TYR A 288 20.62 -3.74 -21.69
N ALA A 289 19.68 -4.25 -22.50
CA ALA A 289 19.80 -4.17 -23.96
C ALA A 289 19.86 -2.72 -24.46
N LYS A 290 19.25 -1.76 -23.75
CA LYS A 290 19.31 -0.32 -24.12
C LYS A 290 20.70 0.30 -23.99
N VAL A 291 21.60 -0.35 -23.27
CA VAL A 291 23.01 0.06 -23.14
C VAL A 291 23.96 -0.94 -23.81
N GLY A 292 23.44 -1.80 -24.69
CA GLY A 292 24.22 -2.75 -25.47
C GLY A 292 24.64 -4.02 -24.72
N ILE A 293 24.14 -4.24 -23.50
CA ILE A 293 24.48 -5.42 -22.70
C ILE A 293 23.44 -6.52 -22.96
N ARG A 294 23.90 -7.67 -23.45
CA ARG A 294 23.06 -8.84 -23.68
C ARG A 294 23.05 -9.71 -22.43
N LEU A 295 21.87 -9.84 -21.82
CA LEU A 295 21.66 -10.76 -20.71
C LEU A 295 21.09 -12.10 -21.20
N PRO A 296 21.50 -13.23 -20.60
CA PRO A 296 20.86 -14.50 -20.82
C PRO A 296 19.43 -14.47 -20.29
N ARG A 297 18.60 -15.41 -20.77
CA ARG A 297 17.16 -15.38 -20.50
C ARG A 297 16.81 -15.78 -19.07
N LEU A 298 17.59 -16.65 -18.42
CA LEU A 298 17.29 -17.14 -17.08
C LEU A 298 17.94 -16.25 -16.02
N ALA A 299 17.24 -16.05 -14.90
CA ALA A 299 17.74 -15.25 -13.78
C ALA A 299 19.04 -15.83 -13.18
N ALA A 300 19.14 -17.16 -13.07
CA ALA A 300 20.35 -17.85 -12.62
C ALA A 300 21.57 -17.54 -13.52
N ASP A 301 21.39 -17.63 -14.84
CA ASP A 301 22.48 -17.35 -15.78
C ASP A 301 22.90 -15.87 -15.74
N GLN A 302 21.96 -14.96 -15.44
CA GLN A 302 22.27 -13.53 -15.30
C GLN A 302 23.20 -13.24 -14.11
N ALA A 303 23.20 -14.08 -13.06
CA ALA A 303 24.10 -13.92 -11.91
C ALA A 303 25.57 -14.18 -12.28
N GLY A 304 25.82 -14.96 -13.34
CA GLY A 304 27.14 -15.17 -13.91
C GLY A 304 27.62 -14.03 -14.81
N VAL A 305 26.81 -13.01 -15.05
CA VAL A 305 27.17 -11.88 -15.90
C VAL A 305 27.74 -10.73 -15.06
N GLY A 306 28.92 -10.25 -15.44
CA GLY A 306 29.59 -9.14 -14.75
C GLY A 306 30.23 -9.58 -13.43
N ARG A 307 30.42 -8.62 -12.51
CA ARG A 307 31.06 -8.88 -11.22
C ARG A 307 30.04 -9.26 -10.17
N ARG A 308 30.06 -10.52 -9.76
CA ARG A 308 29.25 -11.08 -8.67
C ARG A 308 29.48 -10.34 -7.34
N ILE A 309 28.40 -10.03 -6.63
CA ILE A 309 28.39 -9.42 -5.29
C ILE A 309 27.82 -10.48 -4.33
N PRO A 310 28.64 -11.07 -3.45
CA PRO A 310 28.20 -12.08 -2.49
C PRO A 310 27.11 -11.56 -1.54
N ALA A 311 26.14 -12.42 -1.21
CA ALA A 311 25.09 -12.09 -0.24
C ALA A 311 25.63 -11.70 1.14
N SER A 312 26.80 -12.25 1.52
CA SER A 312 27.49 -11.96 2.78
C SER A 312 27.92 -10.49 2.93
N LEU A 313 28.02 -9.74 1.83
CA LEU A 313 28.32 -8.31 1.88
C LEU A 313 27.08 -7.44 2.18
N GLY A 314 25.89 -8.05 2.22
CA GLY A 314 24.64 -7.35 2.47
C GLY A 314 24.22 -6.39 1.36
N THR A 315 23.08 -5.74 1.57
CA THR A 315 22.47 -4.82 0.59
C THR A 315 23.21 -3.49 0.47
N SER A 316 24.03 -3.12 1.46
CA SER A 316 24.88 -1.92 1.44
C SER A 316 25.98 -1.96 0.37
N ALA A 317 26.37 -3.16 -0.08
CA ALA A 317 27.34 -3.33 -1.16
C ALA A 317 26.76 -3.03 -2.55
N LEU A 318 25.43 -2.99 -2.68
CA LEU A 318 24.74 -2.73 -3.93
C LEU A 318 24.84 -1.25 -4.33
N LYS A 319 25.01 -1.02 -5.63
CA LYS A 319 24.95 0.29 -6.28
C LYS A 319 23.84 0.29 -7.30
N ALA A 320 23.24 1.45 -7.52
CA ALA A 320 22.16 1.60 -8.48
C ALA A 320 22.60 1.05 -9.85
N GLY A 321 21.75 0.22 -10.47
CA GLY A 321 22.10 -0.52 -11.68
C GLY A 321 22.81 -1.85 -11.45
N ASP A 322 22.93 -2.34 -10.22
CA ASP A 322 23.26 -3.75 -9.97
C ASP A 322 22.02 -4.63 -10.14
N LEU A 323 22.21 -5.88 -10.58
CA LEU A 323 21.18 -6.90 -10.47
C LEU A 323 21.09 -7.40 -9.03
N VAL A 324 19.89 -7.76 -8.58
CA VAL A 324 19.60 -8.30 -7.25
C VAL A 324 18.94 -9.66 -7.41
N PHE A 325 19.47 -10.70 -6.76
CA PHE A 325 19.03 -12.08 -6.96
C PHE A 325 18.42 -12.68 -5.70
N TYR A 326 17.49 -13.62 -5.91
CA TYR A 326 16.91 -14.44 -4.84
C TYR A 326 16.92 -15.89 -5.25
N ALA A 327 17.28 -16.76 -4.31
CA ALA A 327 17.52 -18.18 -4.55
C ALA A 327 16.84 -19.04 -3.49
N TYR A 328 16.45 -20.26 -3.89
CA TYR A 328 15.92 -21.25 -2.94
C TYR A 328 17.01 -21.73 -1.97
N ALA A 329 18.26 -21.77 -2.42
CA ALA A 329 19.44 -22.03 -1.60
C ALA A 329 20.48 -20.91 -1.80
N PRO A 330 20.45 -19.84 -0.97
CA PRO A 330 21.42 -18.76 -1.04
C PRO A 330 22.86 -19.28 -1.02
N GLY A 331 23.71 -18.76 -1.90
CA GLY A 331 25.06 -19.27 -2.15
C GLY A 331 25.17 -20.27 -3.30
N ARG A 332 24.05 -20.75 -3.85
CA ARG A 332 24.00 -21.58 -5.07
C ARG A 332 23.24 -20.88 -6.19
N ASP A 333 23.98 -20.27 -7.12
CA ASP A 333 23.40 -19.46 -8.20
C ASP A 333 22.46 -20.24 -9.12
N SER A 334 22.67 -21.55 -9.29
CA SER A 334 21.76 -22.42 -10.04
C SER A 334 20.35 -22.54 -9.44
N THR A 335 20.16 -22.11 -8.18
CA THR A 335 18.86 -22.13 -7.49
C THR A 335 18.18 -20.75 -7.47
N ILE A 336 18.75 -19.76 -8.17
CA ILE A 336 18.15 -18.43 -8.32
C ILE A 336 16.82 -18.56 -9.06
N TYR A 337 15.76 -18.07 -8.42
CA TYR A 337 14.40 -18.08 -8.95
C TYR A 337 13.88 -16.69 -9.30
N HIS A 338 14.54 -15.62 -8.84
CA HIS A 338 14.11 -14.25 -9.09
C HIS A 338 15.29 -13.28 -9.27
N VAL A 339 15.06 -12.25 -10.09
CA VAL A 339 15.99 -11.14 -10.30
C VAL A 339 15.26 -9.80 -10.38
N GLY A 340 15.87 -8.75 -9.85
CA GLY A 340 15.46 -7.35 -10.04
C GLY A 340 16.67 -6.46 -10.35
N ILE A 341 16.43 -5.17 -10.59
CA ILE A 341 17.49 -4.16 -10.75
C ILE A 341 17.46 -3.25 -9.53
N TYR A 342 18.57 -3.17 -8.80
CA TYR A 342 18.71 -2.27 -7.66
C TYR A 342 18.63 -0.83 -8.16
N VAL A 343 17.71 -0.07 -7.58
CA VAL A 343 17.52 1.34 -7.94
C VAL A 343 18.26 2.26 -6.96
N GLY A 344 18.64 1.78 -5.78
CA GLY A 344 19.20 2.59 -4.70
C GLY A 344 18.28 2.60 -3.47
N SER A 345 18.78 3.12 -2.35
CA SER A 345 18.01 3.30 -1.11
C SER A 345 17.27 2.05 -0.63
N GLY A 346 17.87 0.87 -0.78
CA GLY A 346 17.25 -0.40 -0.37
C GLY A 346 16.13 -0.89 -1.29
N GLN A 347 15.91 -0.28 -2.46
CA GLN A 347 14.84 -0.63 -3.38
C GLN A 347 15.34 -1.29 -4.67
N MET A 348 14.49 -2.11 -5.28
CA MET A 348 14.68 -2.68 -6.61
C MET A 348 13.44 -2.50 -7.49
N ILE A 349 13.63 -2.32 -8.79
CA ILE A 349 12.57 -2.47 -9.78
C ILE A 349 12.56 -3.93 -10.28
N ASN A 350 11.39 -4.56 -10.26
CA ASN A 350 11.26 -5.97 -10.65
C ASN A 350 9.90 -6.28 -11.30
N ALA A 351 9.80 -7.46 -11.92
CA ALA A 351 8.55 -8.12 -12.27
C ALA A 351 8.45 -9.41 -11.44
N ALA A 352 7.80 -9.34 -10.28
CA ALA A 352 7.97 -10.34 -9.23
C ALA A 352 7.30 -11.70 -9.50
N ARG A 353 6.01 -11.70 -9.85
CA ARG A 353 5.21 -12.93 -9.92
C ARG A 353 3.89 -12.75 -10.70
N PRO A 354 3.26 -13.84 -11.17
CA PRO A 354 1.94 -13.79 -11.79
C PRO A 354 0.89 -13.05 -10.94
N GLY A 355 -0.03 -12.34 -11.61
CA GLY A 355 -1.07 -11.54 -10.95
C GLY A 355 -0.59 -10.18 -10.43
N THR A 356 0.64 -9.78 -10.74
CA THR A 356 1.20 -8.49 -10.34
C THR A 356 1.71 -7.70 -11.55
N VAL A 357 2.24 -6.51 -11.31
CA VAL A 357 2.85 -5.64 -12.31
C VAL A 357 4.32 -5.38 -12.01
N VAL A 358 5.06 -4.87 -13.00
CA VAL A 358 6.38 -4.27 -12.82
C VAL A 358 6.28 -3.12 -11.82
N ARG A 359 7.13 -3.14 -10.79
CA ARG A 359 6.99 -2.23 -9.66
C ARG A 359 8.29 -2.12 -8.84
N LEU A 360 8.29 -1.20 -7.88
CA LEU A 360 9.37 -1.06 -6.90
C LEU A 360 9.06 -1.90 -5.67
N ASP A 361 9.95 -2.80 -5.30
CA ASP A 361 9.88 -3.52 -4.02
C ASP A 361 11.15 -3.17 -3.20
N ALA A 362 11.06 -3.22 -1.87
CA ALA A 362 12.26 -3.22 -1.04
C ALA A 362 13.06 -4.50 -1.27
N VAL A 363 14.38 -4.45 -1.17
CA VAL A 363 15.25 -5.62 -1.38
C VAL A 363 15.02 -6.70 -0.31
N ASP A 364 14.57 -6.32 0.87
CA ASP A 364 14.22 -7.24 1.96
C ASP A 364 12.76 -7.74 1.90
N ALA A 365 11.94 -7.24 0.98
CA ALA A 365 10.54 -7.67 0.82
C ALA A 365 10.38 -9.10 0.27
N MET A 366 11.48 -9.76 -0.13
CA MET A 366 11.50 -11.13 -0.62
C MET A 366 12.55 -11.95 0.12
N SER A 367 12.17 -13.13 0.59
CA SER A 367 13.08 -14.09 1.21
C SER A 367 14.13 -14.62 0.23
N GLY A 368 15.24 -15.15 0.74
CA GLY A 368 16.22 -15.86 -0.08
C GLY A 368 17.19 -14.95 -0.83
N TYR A 369 17.47 -13.75 -0.32
CA TYR A 369 18.48 -12.84 -0.88
C TYR A 369 19.79 -13.58 -1.18
N ALA A 370 20.21 -13.57 -2.45
CA ALA A 370 21.33 -14.33 -2.96
C ALA A 370 22.51 -13.44 -3.41
N GLY A 371 22.46 -12.14 -3.08
CA GLY A 371 23.45 -11.15 -3.48
C GLY A 371 23.06 -10.43 -4.77
N GLY A 372 24.06 -9.94 -5.50
CA GLY A 372 23.87 -9.16 -6.72
C GLY A 372 24.92 -9.40 -7.79
N ALA A 373 24.82 -8.68 -8.90
CA ALA A 373 25.87 -8.62 -9.92
C ALA A 373 25.98 -7.20 -10.47
N ARG A 374 27.22 -6.71 -10.59
CA ARG A 374 27.54 -5.39 -11.14
C ARG A 374 28.03 -5.51 -12.57
N LEU A 375 27.33 -4.87 -13.50
CA LEU A 375 27.61 -4.99 -14.93
C LEU A 375 28.25 -3.72 -15.52
N ILE A 376 28.03 -2.56 -14.90
CA ILE A 376 28.47 -1.23 -15.37
C ILE A 376 28.78 -0.28 -14.22
#